data_AF-A0A0K0XYL7-F1
#
_entry.id   AF-A0A0K0XYL7-F1
#
_cell.length_a   1.000
_cell.length_b   1.000
_cell.length_c   1.000
_cell.angle_alpha   90.00
_cell.angle_beta   90.00
_cell.angle_gamma   90.00
#
_symmetry.space_group_name_H-M   'P 1'
#
loop_
_entity.id
_entity.type
_entity.pdbx_description
1 polymer ?
#
loop_
_entity_poly.entity_id
_entity_poly.type
_entity_poly.pdbx_seq_one_letter_code
_entity_poly.pdbx_strand_id
1 'polypeptide(L)'
;MNGIVTGIVTRIVTRIGKTLMISAGLMAAALWMATPVQAGPITQPGPDAAQINGGPESPGRDLFEVEFTAIDGDNISPRQLLWLEPGRYVITVRVDARYTTAPDWQIRQPNRDDDYVSFEIELEAGKRYDIRGRYNRNDRRHPYDVIVDRIEG
;
A
#
# COMPACT_ATOMS: atom_id res chain seq x y z
N MET A 1 45.44 28.60 43.52
CA MET A 1 44.81 28.48 44.85
C MET A 1 44.01 27.19 44.84
N ASN A 2 44.61 26.08 45.31
CA ASN A 2 44.41 25.51 46.65
C ASN A 2 42.93 25.26 46.90
N GLY A 3 42.42 24.04 46.69
CA GLY A 3 42.48 22.94 47.67
C GLY A 3 41.06 22.80 48.25
N ILE A 4 40.44 21.62 48.32
CA ILE A 4 40.56 20.70 49.46
C ILE A 4 40.08 19.30 49.02
N VAL A 5 40.87 18.32 49.44
CA VAL A 5 40.70 16.86 49.40
C VAL A 5 39.94 16.41 50.65
N THR A 6 39.22 15.26 50.62
CA THR A 6 39.04 14.21 51.69
C THR A 6 37.71 13.49 51.44
N GLY A 7 37.51 12.16 51.46
CA GLY A 7 38.26 10.92 51.74
C GLY A 7 37.27 9.76 51.40
N ILE A 8 37.63 8.51 51.15
CA ILE A 8 38.01 7.45 52.12
C ILE A 8 38.46 6.23 51.28
N VAL A 9 39.51 5.55 51.75
CA VAL A 9 40.07 4.30 51.22
C VAL A 9 39.41 3.10 51.90
N THR A 10 39.14 1.99 51.19
CA THR A 10 39.29 0.62 51.73
C THR A 10 39.43 -0.41 50.59
N ARG A 11 40.53 -1.16 50.59
CA ARG A 11 40.75 -2.37 49.76
C ARG A 11 39.91 -3.52 50.30
N ILE A 12 39.31 -4.34 49.44
CA ILE A 12 39.09 -5.77 49.72
C ILE A 12 39.54 -6.59 48.52
N VAL A 13 40.59 -7.37 48.74
CA VAL A 13 41.05 -8.49 47.91
C VAL A 13 40.14 -9.68 48.23
N THR A 14 39.47 -10.27 47.24
CA THR A 14 38.84 -11.58 47.43
C THR A 14 39.14 -12.51 46.26
N ARG A 15 40.01 -13.48 46.60
CA ARG A 15 40.23 -14.83 46.07
C ARG A 15 39.57 -15.24 44.74
N ILE A 16 40.45 -15.70 43.87
CA ILE A 16 40.22 -16.72 42.83
C ILE A 16 39.54 -17.94 43.47
N GLY A 17 38.32 -18.22 43.05
CA GLY A 17 37.59 -19.46 43.29
C GLY A 17 37.25 -20.08 41.94
N LYS A 18 37.92 -21.18 41.64
CA LYS A 18 37.83 -21.98 40.43
C LYS A 18 36.52 -22.80 40.40
N THR A 19 35.99 -22.99 39.19
CA THR A 19 35.24 -24.17 38.75
C THR A 19 33.77 -24.27 39.20
N LEU A 20 32.83 -24.18 38.25
CA LEU A 20 32.11 -25.37 37.78
C LEU A 20 31.41 -25.13 36.45
N MET A 21 31.56 -26.10 35.55
CA MET A 21 30.78 -26.29 34.35
C MET A 21 29.28 -26.33 34.69
N ILE A 22 28.46 -25.87 33.76
CA ILE A 22 27.37 -26.61 33.09
C ILE A 22 26.70 -25.55 32.19
N SER A 23 27.09 -25.50 30.92
CA SER A 23 26.32 -24.79 29.91
C SER A 23 25.54 -25.84 29.14
N ALA A 24 24.34 -26.15 29.64
CA ALA A 24 23.29 -26.75 28.85
C ALA A 24 22.95 -25.74 27.74
N GLY A 25 23.54 -25.93 26.56
CA GLY A 25 23.20 -25.16 25.37
C GLY A 25 21.77 -25.47 24.99
N LEU A 26 20.85 -24.56 25.34
CA LEU A 26 19.48 -24.57 24.83
C LEU A 26 19.54 -24.63 23.30
N MET A 27 18.98 -25.70 22.73
CA MET A 27 18.53 -25.72 21.34
C MET A 27 17.50 -24.59 21.18
N ALA A 28 17.91 -23.48 20.56
CA ALA A 28 16.99 -22.46 20.11
C ALA A 28 16.16 -23.05 18.95
N ALA A 29 14.91 -23.33 19.25
CA ALA A 29 13.91 -23.76 18.28
C ALA A 29 13.84 -22.72 17.15
N ALA A 30 14.18 -23.14 15.93
CA ALA A 30 13.83 -22.43 14.72
C ALA A 30 12.30 -22.47 14.59
N LEU A 31 11.62 -21.48 15.15
CA LEU A 31 10.22 -21.23 14.82
C LEU A 31 10.17 -20.75 13.38
N TRP A 32 9.78 -21.66 12.50
CA TRP A 32 9.27 -21.35 11.18
C TRP A 32 8.08 -20.43 11.38
N MET A 33 8.29 -19.12 11.19
CA MET A 33 7.19 -18.18 11.06
C MET A 33 6.50 -18.48 9.74
N ALA A 34 5.53 -19.40 9.77
CA ALA A 34 4.52 -19.48 8.74
C ALA A 34 3.70 -18.18 8.85
N THR A 35 4.05 -17.17 8.07
CA THR A 35 3.17 -16.03 7.85
C THR A 35 1.88 -16.60 7.26
N PRO A 36 0.70 -16.42 7.88
CA PRO A 36 -0.53 -16.80 7.22
C PRO A 36 -0.56 -16.01 5.91
N VAL A 37 -0.62 -16.73 4.79
CA VAL A 37 -1.06 -16.14 3.52
C VAL A 37 -2.52 -15.78 3.78
N GLN A 38 -2.75 -14.54 4.21
CA GLN A 38 -4.08 -14.00 4.35
C GLN A 38 -4.67 -14.04 2.94
N ALA A 39 -5.71 -14.86 2.73
CA ALA A 39 -6.47 -14.79 1.50
C ALA A 39 -6.96 -13.35 1.38
N GLY A 40 -6.51 -12.63 0.35
CA GLY A 40 -6.87 -11.23 0.16
C GLY A 40 -8.39 -11.06 0.05
N PRO A 41 -8.92 -9.84 0.21
CA PRO A 41 -10.37 -9.55 0.28
C PRO A 41 -11.14 -9.82 -1.03
N ILE A 42 -10.49 -10.44 -2.01
CA ILE A 42 -11.06 -10.79 -3.31
C ILE A 42 -11.99 -11.99 -3.12
N THR A 43 -13.26 -11.77 -3.38
CA THR A 43 -14.31 -12.80 -3.28
C THR A 43 -14.82 -13.21 -4.66
N GLN A 44 -15.69 -14.22 -4.67
CA GLN A 44 -16.39 -14.62 -5.89
C GLN A 44 -17.57 -13.67 -6.16
N PRO A 45 -17.96 -13.47 -7.43
CA PRO A 45 -19.17 -12.73 -7.75
C PRO A 45 -20.40 -13.33 -7.03
N GLY A 46 -21.19 -12.48 -6.38
CA GLY A 46 -22.37 -12.90 -5.62
C GLY A 46 -23.21 -11.69 -5.19
N PRO A 47 -24.43 -11.93 -4.67
CA PRO A 47 -25.35 -10.86 -4.27
C PRO A 47 -24.82 -9.99 -3.12
N ASP A 48 -23.94 -10.54 -2.29
CA ASP A 48 -23.35 -9.83 -1.15
C ASP A 48 -21.97 -9.23 -1.48
N ALA A 49 -21.43 -9.51 -2.67
CA ALA A 49 -20.14 -8.98 -3.10
C ALA A 49 -20.31 -7.57 -3.64
N ALA A 50 -19.43 -6.66 -3.22
CA ALA A 50 -19.27 -5.37 -3.87
C ALA A 50 -18.45 -5.54 -5.15
N GLN A 51 -18.82 -4.86 -6.21
CA GLN A 51 -18.08 -4.84 -7.47
C GLN A 51 -17.40 -3.48 -7.64
N ILE A 52 -16.10 -3.48 -7.94
CA ILE A 52 -15.40 -2.26 -8.38
C ILE A 52 -14.92 -2.44 -9.81
N ASN A 53 -15.16 -1.44 -10.64
CA ASN A 53 -14.90 -1.49 -12.07
C ASN A 53 -14.14 -0.26 -12.55
N GLY A 54 -12.93 -0.45 -13.07
CA GLY A 54 -12.03 0.55 -13.64
C GLY A 54 -12.23 0.84 -15.13
N GLY A 55 -13.06 0.05 -15.84
CA GLY A 55 -13.32 0.21 -17.28
C GLY A 55 -14.78 -0.06 -17.69
N PRO A 56 -15.11 0.01 -19.00
CA PRO A 56 -14.34 0.62 -20.07
C PRO A 56 -14.40 2.15 -20.00
N GLU A 57 -13.55 2.79 -20.81
CA GLU A 57 -13.59 4.22 -21.12
C GLU A 57 -15.01 4.67 -21.54
N SER A 58 -15.39 5.90 -21.19
CA SER A 58 -16.61 6.54 -21.67
C SER A 58 -16.25 7.69 -22.60
N PRO A 59 -16.20 7.44 -23.93
CA PRO A 59 -15.82 8.45 -24.91
C PRO A 59 -16.71 9.69 -24.79
N GLY A 60 -16.10 10.88 -24.75
CA GLY A 60 -16.80 12.16 -24.73
C GLY A 60 -17.07 12.78 -23.34
N ARG A 61 -16.71 12.11 -22.24
CA ARG A 61 -16.85 12.65 -20.86
C ARG A 61 -15.53 13.03 -20.20
N ASP A 62 -14.42 13.01 -20.93
CA ASP A 62 -13.07 13.16 -20.36
C ASP A 62 -12.74 12.13 -19.27
N LEU A 63 -13.42 10.97 -19.33
CA LEU A 63 -13.19 9.86 -18.43
C LEU A 63 -12.40 8.79 -19.15
N PHE A 64 -11.38 8.25 -18.48
CA PHE A 64 -10.54 7.17 -18.99
C PHE A 64 -10.48 6.00 -18.01
N GLU A 65 -10.06 4.85 -18.52
CA GLU A 65 -9.96 3.61 -17.76
C GLU A 65 -8.77 3.60 -16.79
N VAL A 66 -8.91 2.89 -15.68
CA VAL A 66 -7.85 2.66 -14.70
C VAL A 66 -7.76 1.17 -14.37
N GLU A 67 -6.61 0.74 -13.87
CA GLU A 67 -6.41 -0.65 -13.44
C GLU A 67 -6.10 -0.75 -11.95
N PHE A 68 -6.77 -1.65 -11.25
CA PHE A 68 -6.47 -1.92 -9.84
C PHE A 68 -5.20 -2.75 -9.72
N THR A 69 -4.26 -2.29 -8.90
CA THR A 69 -2.92 -2.89 -8.74
C THR A 69 -2.56 -3.24 -7.30
N ALA A 70 -3.23 -2.66 -6.30
CA ALA A 70 -3.11 -3.10 -4.91
C ALA A 70 -4.41 -2.85 -4.13
N ILE A 71 -4.60 -3.65 -3.07
CA ILE A 71 -5.68 -3.50 -2.09
C ILE A 71 -5.02 -3.51 -0.71
N ASP A 72 -5.25 -2.47 0.10
CA ASP A 72 -4.66 -2.29 1.43
C ASP A 72 -3.12 -2.38 1.45
N GLY A 73 -2.49 -1.98 0.34
CA GLY A 73 -1.03 -2.05 0.15
C GLY A 73 -0.52 -3.40 -0.36
N ASP A 74 -1.36 -4.43 -0.43
CA ASP A 74 -1.02 -5.73 -1.00
C ASP A 74 -1.17 -5.70 -2.53
N ASN A 75 -0.05 -5.90 -3.22
CA ASN A 75 -0.02 -5.92 -4.67
C ASN A 75 -0.82 -7.10 -5.23
N ILE A 76 -1.61 -6.82 -6.26
CA ILE A 76 -2.37 -7.81 -7.01
C ILE A 76 -1.95 -7.80 -8.48
N SER A 77 -2.26 -8.85 -9.23
CA SER A 77 -2.18 -8.78 -10.69
C SER A 77 -3.11 -7.68 -11.19
N PRO A 78 -2.61 -6.73 -12.01
CA PRO A 78 -3.41 -5.63 -12.56
C PRO A 78 -4.68 -6.13 -13.22
N ARG A 79 -5.80 -5.47 -12.94
CA ARG A 79 -7.10 -5.77 -13.55
C ARG A 79 -8.08 -4.62 -13.42
N GLN A 80 -9.06 -4.55 -14.31
CA GLN A 80 -10.07 -3.50 -14.31
C GLN A 80 -11.33 -3.89 -13.53
N LEU A 81 -11.44 -5.10 -13.01
CA LEU A 81 -12.65 -5.58 -12.34
C LEU A 81 -12.27 -6.42 -11.12
N LEU A 82 -12.86 -6.09 -9.98
CA LEU A 82 -12.72 -6.83 -8.73
C LEU A 82 -14.09 -7.02 -8.08
N TRP A 83 -14.24 -8.16 -7.41
CA TRP A 83 -15.32 -8.42 -6.47
C TRP A 83 -14.70 -8.52 -5.09
N LEU A 84 -15.19 -7.71 -4.17
CA LEU A 84 -14.68 -7.57 -2.81
C LEU A 84 -15.82 -7.81 -1.83
N GLU A 85 -15.47 -8.26 -0.62
CA GLU A 85 -16.41 -8.24 0.49
C GLU A 85 -16.79 -6.77 0.83
N PRO A 86 -17.94 -6.52 1.45
CA PRO A 86 -18.28 -5.19 1.95
C PRO A 86 -17.31 -4.75 3.04
N GLY A 87 -16.85 -3.51 2.99
CA GLY A 87 -15.83 -3.02 3.91
C GLY A 87 -15.13 -1.76 3.45
N ARG A 88 -14.15 -1.31 4.22
CA ARG A 88 -13.31 -0.15 3.90
C ARG A 88 -11.95 -0.62 3.40
N TYR A 89 -11.51 -0.06 2.29
CA TYR A 89 -10.28 -0.45 1.61
C TYR A 89 -9.46 0.77 1.17
N VAL A 90 -8.14 0.61 1.10
CA VAL A 90 -7.25 1.49 0.33
C VAL A 90 -6.97 0.83 -1.01
N ILE A 91 -7.50 1.38 -2.09
CA ILE A 91 -7.31 0.85 -3.45
C ILE A 91 -6.21 1.64 -4.14
N THR A 92 -5.22 0.94 -4.71
CA THR A 92 -4.25 1.55 -5.62
C THR A 92 -4.62 1.27 -7.05
N VAL A 93 -4.70 2.32 -7.86
CA VAL A 93 -4.92 2.23 -9.30
C VAL A 93 -3.69 2.65 -10.08
N ARG A 94 -3.47 2.02 -11.22
CA ARG A 94 -2.53 2.41 -12.26
C ARG A 94 -3.23 3.27 -13.30
N VAL A 95 -2.62 4.40 -13.62
CA VAL A 95 -2.99 5.30 -14.70
C VAL A 95 -1.94 5.18 -15.79
N ASP A 96 -2.37 4.73 -16.97
CA ASP A 96 -1.47 4.54 -18.12
C ASP A 96 -0.79 5.87 -18.51
N ALA A 97 0.49 5.79 -18.83
CA ALA A 97 1.31 6.94 -19.22
C ALA A 97 0.71 7.81 -20.35
N ARG A 98 -0.14 7.25 -21.22
CA ARG A 98 -0.85 8.02 -22.26
C ARG A 98 -1.80 9.07 -21.70
N TYR A 99 -2.16 8.96 -20.42
CA TYR A 99 -3.08 9.85 -19.70
C TYR A 99 -2.37 10.78 -18.70
N THR A 100 -1.09 10.53 -18.39
CA THR A 100 -0.33 11.27 -17.37
C THR A 100 0.35 12.53 -17.90
N THR A 101 0.40 12.72 -19.23
CA THR A 101 1.12 13.83 -19.86
C THR A 101 0.18 14.77 -20.62
N ALA A 102 0.23 16.07 -20.31
CA ALA A 102 -0.37 17.10 -21.16
C ALA A 102 0.38 17.17 -22.50
N PRO A 103 -0.30 17.37 -23.65
CA PRO A 103 0.36 17.45 -24.96
C PRO A 103 1.25 18.69 -25.04
N ASP A 104 2.51 18.56 -24.61
CA ASP A 104 3.52 19.60 -24.72
C ASP A 104 4.27 19.46 -26.05
N TRP A 105 4.43 20.58 -26.74
CA TRP A 105 4.99 20.68 -28.09
C TRP A 105 6.53 20.67 -28.07
N GLN A 106 7.14 20.38 -26.91
CA GLN A 106 8.58 20.42 -26.71
C GLN A 106 9.20 19.03 -26.85
N ILE A 107 10.25 18.97 -27.66
CA ILE A 107 10.98 17.83 -28.23
C ILE A 107 11.72 16.96 -27.17
N ARG A 108 11.37 17.06 -25.88
CA ARG A 108 11.86 16.13 -24.87
C ARG A 108 10.89 14.95 -24.82
N GLN A 109 11.39 13.75 -25.09
CA GLN A 109 10.65 12.51 -24.84
C GLN A 109 10.07 12.59 -23.42
N PRO A 110 8.75 12.75 -23.24
CA PRO A 110 8.19 12.75 -21.91
C PRO A 110 8.50 11.38 -21.31
N ASN A 111 8.91 11.33 -20.03
CA ASN A 111 8.95 10.06 -19.31
C ASN A 111 7.52 9.52 -19.33
N ARG A 112 7.30 8.46 -20.12
CA ARG A 112 6.02 7.79 -20.27
C ARG A 112 5.88 6.75 -19.17
N ASP A 113 6.04 7.20 -17.94
CA ASP A 113 5.87 6.32 -16.79
C ASP A 113 4.40 6.28 -16.42
N ASP A 114 3.92 5.08 -16.12
CA ASP A 114 2.61 4.89 -15.51
C ASP A 114 2.62 5.56 -14.12
N ASP A 115 1.47 6.08 -13.72
CA ASP A 115 1.29 6.68 -12.41
C ASP A 115 0.41 5.80 -11.51
N TYR A 116 0.61 5.87 -10.20
CA TYR A 116 -0.05 5.00 -9.23
C TYR A 116 -0.71 5.85 -8.13
N VAL A 117 -2.04 5.79 -8.08
CA VAL A 117 -2.84 6.60 -7.16
C VAL A 117 -3.55 5.71 -6.16
N SER A 118 -3.37 5.99 -4.86
CA SER A 118 -4.07 5.31 -3.78
C SER A 118 -5.22 6.17 -3.25
N PHE A 119 -6.37 5.56 -2.96
CA PHE A 119 -7.52 6.24 -2.34
C PHE A 119 -8.31 5.29 -1.44
N GLU A 120 -8.97 5.86 -0.43
CA GLU A 120 -9.88 5.12 0.45
C GLU A 120 -11.29 5.02 -0.16
N ILE A 121 -11.91 3.84 -0.04
CA ILE A 121 -13.30 3.60 -0.45
C ILE A 121 -14.01 2.68 0.54
N GLU A 122 -15.29 2.97 0.79
CA GLU A 122 -16.18 2.11 1.58
C GLU A 122 -17.19 1.44 0.64
N LEU A 123 -17.15 0.11 0.62
CA LEU A 123 -17.92 -0.75 -0.27
C LEU A 123 -19.10 -1.37 0.47
N GLU A 124 -20.28 -1.25 -0.10
CA GLU A 124 -21.51 -1.85 0.42
C GLU A 124 -21.88 -3.12 -0.36
N ALA A 125 -22.56 -4.05 0.33
CA ALA A 125 -23.01 -5.31 -0.23
C ALA A 125 -23.88 -5.11 -1.48
N GLY A 126 -23.59 -5.88 -2.53
CA GLY A 126 -24.36 -5.88 -3.78
C GLY A 126 -24.23 -4.62 -4.63
N LYS A 127 -23.45 -3.62 -4.20
CA LYS A 127 -23.24 -2.39 -4.97
C LYS A 127 -22.10 -2.53 -5.96
N ARG A 128 -22.22 -1.79 -7.06
CA ARG A 128 -21.19 -1.60 -8.08
C ARG A 128 -20.68 -0.17 -8.05
N TYR A 129 -19.36 -0.01 -8.06
CA TYR A 129 -18.67 1.27 -8.10
C TYR A 129 -17.84 1.36 -9.38
N ASP A 130 -18.17 2.31 -10.24
CA ASP A 130 -17.38 2.60 -11.44
C ASP A 130 -16.32 3.67 -11.10
N ILE A 131 -15.06 3.25 -11.05
CA ILE A 131 -13.89 4.10 -10.80
C ILE A 131 -13.30 4.54 -12.14
N ARG A 132 -13.03 5.83 -12.30
CA ARG A 132 -12.50 6.39 -13.54
C ARG A 132 -11.40 7.41 -13.26
N GLY A 133 -10.46 7.52 -14.18
CA GLY A 133 -9.65 8.72 -14.27
C GLY A 133 -10.44 9.80 -15.01
N ARG A 134 -10.34 11.05 -14.57
CA ARG A 134 -10.94 12.22 -15.24
C ARG A 134 -9.86 13.21 -15.60
N TYR A 135 -9.77 13.62 -16.86
CA TYR A 135 -8.83 14.67 -17.24
C TYR A 135 -9.18 16.01 -16.61
N ASN A 136 -8.14 16.74 -16.21
CA ASN A 136 -8.24 18.13 -15.81
C ASN A 136 -7.72 19.02 -16.94
N ARG A 137 -8.62 19.53 -17.77
CA ARG A 137 -8.25 20.40 -18.90
C ARG A 137 -7.72 21.77 -18.47
N ASN A 138 -8.02 22.19 -17.24
CA ASN A 138 -7.74 23.52 -16.74
C ASN A 138 -6.46 23.58 -15.89
N ASP A 139 -5.96 22.44 -15.42
CA ASP A 139 -4.71 22.34 -14.66
C ASP A 139 -3.75 21.33 -15.30
N ARG A 140 -2.74 21.85 -15.99
CA ARG A 140 -1.70 21.00 -16.61
C ARG A 140 -0.72 20.40 -15.60
N ARG A 141 -0.66 20.92 -14.37
CA ARG A 141 0.21 20.38 -13.32
C ARG A 141 -0.42 19.16 -12.63
N HIS A 142 -1.74 19.08 -12.67
CA HIS A 142 -2.52 17.93 -12.20
C HIS A 142 -3.42 17.45 -13.32
N PRO A 143 -2.87 16.77 -14.33
CA PRO A 143 -3.55 16.52 -15.61
C PRO A 143 -4.78 15.62 -15.49
N TYR A 144 -4.96 14.94 -14.35
CA TYR A 144 -6.12 14.10 -14.09
C TYR A 144 -6.45 13.97 -12.59
N ASP A 145 -7.67 13.51 -12.30
CA ASP A 145 -8.15 13.07 -11.00
C ASP A 145 -8.58 11.59 -11.09
N VAL A 146 -8.56 10.84 -9.99
CA VAL A 146 -9.27 9.52 -9.90
C VAL A 146 -10.56 9.73 -9.12
N ILE A 147 -11.69 9.31 -9.69
CA ILE A 147 -13.02 9.56 -9.15
C ILE A 147 -13.89 8.30 -9.13
N VAL A 148 -14.90 8.29 -8.26
CA VAL A 148 -16.06 7.42 -8.38
C VAL A 148 -17.04 8.10 -9.35
N ASP A 149 -17.19 7.58 -10.57
CA ASP A 149 -18.10 8.14 -11.58
C ASP A 149 -19.56 7.77 -11.30
N ARG A 150 -19.78 6.52 -10.86
CA ARG A 150 -21.12 5.98 -10.62
C ARG A 150 -21.13 4.94 -9.52
N ILE A 151 -22.25 4.90 -8.80
CA ILE A 151 -22.61 3.82 -7.87
C ILE A 151 -23.96 3.27 -8.32
N GLU A 152 -24.07 1.95 -8.49
CA GLU A 152 -25.29 1.24 -8.88
C GLU A 152 -25.60 0.13 -7.85
N GLY A 153 -26.88 -0.08 -7.52
CA GLY A 153 -27.32 -1.06 -6.53
C GLY A 153 -28.65 -0.70 -5.88
#